data_AF-A0A941HHZ8-F1
#
_entry.id   AF-A0A941HHZ8-F1
#
_cell.length_a   1.000
_cell.length_b   1.000
_cell.length_c   1.000
_cell.angle_alpha   90.00
_cell.angle_beta   90.00
_cell.angle_gamma   90.00
#
_symmetry.space_group_name_H-M   'P 1'
#
loop_
_entity.id
_entity.type
_entity.pdbx_description
1 polymer ?
#
loop_
_entity_poly.entity_id
_entity_poly.type
_entity_poly.pdbx_seq_one_letter_code
_entity_poly.pdbx_strand_id
1 'polypeptide(L)'
;MKVKLNILIVLFLVNTHIRGQSETNSIFDKTFTSEEVSKDVEVLRTGLEKLHPSLFQYISKDEFNKSINEIKSESNDVTSYGELYRKISSVISQIKCQHTLAVPESGSLNEVTSKGKFFPLWLRWEFEPVNAYVGSDLSFDAKLPPGTKIISINHQSIEDIYQTLISHFSSDGNILTNKHSRLEVGIDFQFWYHLLIDRPETFIVELESTDGKIFKKNLKAVTFKEWNKNHKKYRKSKNSQIKKYMAYHIKVEEQNRKKPVRYEILSDNIGMLKVGDFGSRDFEEIISNAFEEFDKEKIENLIIDVRDNGGGSDILGRYLFNHFINRPTVYFDSLYTSSGISDTTFIFKHTDKNLDWYKYNQKLVYKLPNGRFATKSEVNKGLLIQQPNGIKFKGNTYILMNGRSASTTAEFTSAMHINGLATFIGEESGGDYHGGNGGDFANLKLPNSKIEINIPLVNYIMNSTDSKYIGRGTIPDYEIRPTMQDHLDLKDAQLEFVMTLIKKGKK
;
A
#
# COMPACT_ATOMS: atom_id res chain seq x y z
N MET A 1 -6.09 -33.67 -36.89
CA MET A 1 -6.84 -33.03 -37.99
C MET A 1 -6.34 -31.60 -38.12
N LYS A 2 -5.60 -31.27 -39.20
CA LYS A 2 -5.05 -29.93 -39.45
C LYS A 2 -6.17 -29.02 -39.92
N VAL A 3 -6.36 -27.85 -39.28
CA VAL A 3 -7.25 -26.80 -39.79
C VAL A 3 -6.43 -25.56 -40.10
N LYS A 4 -6.66 -25.06 -41.31
CA LYS A 4 -5.88 -24.10 -42.09
C LYS A 4 -5.95 -22.68 -41.54
N LEU A 5 -4.81 -22.01 -41.61
CA LEU A 5 -4.63 -20.57 -41.46
C LEU A 5 -5.12 -19.88 -42.74
N ASN A 6 -6.22 -19.13 -42.67
CA ASN A 6 -6.65 -18.23 -43.75
C ASN A 6 -6.22 -16.80 -43.41
N ILE A 7 -5.25 -16.31 -44.17
CA ILE A 7 -4.79 -14.93 -44.18
C ILE A 7 -5.80 -14.12 -45.01
N LEU A 8 -6.49 -13.16 -44.37
CA LEU A 8 -7.28 -12.15 -45.07
C LEU A 8 -6.50 -10.84 -45.07
N ILE A 9 -5.99 -10.46 -46.24
CA ILE A 9 -5.39 -9.15 -46.52
C ILE A 9 -6.55 -8.17 -46.69
N VAL A 10 -6.62 -7.15 -45.82
CA VAL A 10 -7.48 -5.98 -46.01
C VAL A 10 -6.59 -4.78 -46.26
N LEU A 11 -6.65 -4.26 -47.48
CA LEU A 11 -6.04 -3.02 -47.93
C LEU A 11 -6.62 -1.83 -47.14
N PHE A 12 -5.76 -1.10 -46.42
CA PHE A 12 -6.09 0.23 -45.90
C PHE A 12 -5.84 1.26 -47.00
N LEU A 13 -6.93 1.77 -47.59
CA LEU A 13 -6.90 3.03 -48.34
C LEU A 13 -6.75 4.18 -47.34
N VAL A 14 -5.59 4.83 -47.38
CA VAL A 14 -5.29 6.03 -46.61
C VAL A 14 -6.02 7.21 -47.28
N ASN A 15 -7.19 7.56 -46.75
CA ASN A 15 -7.77 8.89 -46.99
C ASN A 15 -7.14 9.85 -45.97
N THR A 16 -6.19 10.66 -46.43
CA THR A 16 -5.63 11.78 -45.67
C THR A 16 -6.67 12.89 -45.58
N HIS A 17 -7.58 12.79 -44.62
CA HIS A 17 -8.17 13.99 -44.05
C HIS A 17 -7.13 14.58 -43.10
N ILE A 18 -6.54 15.70 -43.52
CA ILE A 18 -5.81 16.64 -42.67
C ILE A 18 -6.79 17.09 -41.58
N ARG A 19 -6.85 16.36 -40.47
CA ARG A 19 -7.30 16.91 -39.20
C ARG A 19 -6.16 17.76 -38.71
N GLY A 20 -6.39 19.06 -38.55
CA GLY A 20 -5.49 19.93 -37.81
C GLY A 20 -5.14 19.25 -36.48
N GLN A 21 -3.87 19.32 -36.10
CA GLN A 21 -3.42 18.90 -34.78
C GLN A 21 -4.23 19.67 -33.74
N SER A 22 -5.29 19.07 -33.18
CA SER A 22 -5.74 19.46 -31.87
C SER A 22 -4.63 18.99 -30.93
N GLU A 23 -4.01 19.93 -30.22
CA GLU A 23 -3.21 19.65 -29.03
C GLU A 23 -3.88 18.52 -28.26
N THR A 24 -3.16 17.43 -27.99
CA THR A 24 -3.71 16.34 -27.19
C THR A 24 -3.87 16.86 -25.77
N ASN A 25 -5.02 17.46 -25.46
CA ASN A 25 -5.38 17.90 -24.12
C ASN A 25 -5.17 16.72 -23.19
N SER A 26 -4.32 16.91 -22.18
CA SER A 26 -4.06 15.90 -21.16
C SER A 26 -5.39 15.53 -20.49
N ILE A 27 -5.53 14.30 -19.98
CA ILE A 27 -6.74 13.98 -19.19
C ILE A 27 -6.96 14.99 -18.07
N PHE A 28 -5.88 15.53 -17.49
CA PHE A 28 -5.94 16.53 -16.43
C PHE A 28 -6.63 17.83 -16.84
N ASP A 29 -6.64 18.14 -18.14
CA ASP A 29 -7.22 19.34 -18.72
C ASP A 29 -8.67 19.12 -19.18
N LYS A 30 -9.16 17.87 -19.16
CA LYS A 30 -10.57 17.56 -19.39
C LYS A 30 -11.40 18.26 -18.32
N THR A 31 -12.44 18.95 -18.74
CA THR A 31 -13.30 19.72 -17.84
C THR A 31 -14.71 19.13 -17.73
N PHE A 32 -15.39 19.45 -16.64
CA PHE A 32 -16.74 19.02 -16.31
C PHE A 32 -17.56 20.23 -15.82
N THR A 33 -18.82 20.27 -16.23
CA THR A 33 -19.81 21.23 -15.72
C THR A 33 -20.18 20.94 -14.27
N SER A 34 -20.75 21.92 -13.57
CA SER A 34 -21.23 21.73 -12.19
C SER A 34 -22.33 20.65 -12.09
N GLU A 35 -23.12 20.44 -13.15
CA GLU A 35 -24.12 19.36 -13.22
C GLU A 35 -23.45 17.97 -13.30
N GLU A 36 -22.42 17.82 -14.14
CA GLU A 36 -21.65 16.58 -14.26
C GLU A 36 -20.92 16.24 -12.95
N VAL A 37 -20.29 17.24 -12.32
CA VAL A 37 -19.67 17.07 -10.99
C VAL A 37 -20.72 16.65 -9.97
N SER A 38 -21.90 17.27 -9.98
CA SER A 38 -22.97 16.94 -9.03
C SER A 38 -23.44 15.49 -9.14
N LYS A 39 -23.57 14.97 -10.37
CA LYS A 39 -23.92 13.56 -10.65
C LYS A 39 -22.81 12.60 -10.20
N ASP A 40 -21.55 12.95 -10.43
CA ASP A 40 -20.42 12.16 -9.96
C ASP A 40 -20.38 12.05 -8.44
N VAL A 41 -20.57 13.18 -7.76
CA VAL A 41 -20.59 13.25 -6.28
C VAL A 41 -21.77 12.48 -5.70
N GLU A 42 -22.93 12.48 -6.36
CA GLU A 42 -24.09 11.69 -5.93
C GLU A 42 -23.82 10.18 -6.00
N VAL A 43 -23.24 9.71 -7.11
CA VAL A 43 -22.85 8.30 -7.27
C VAL A 43 -21.77 7.92 -6.27
N LEU A 44 -20.77 8.79 -6.06
CA LEU A 44 -19.71 8.59 -5.06
C LEU A 44 -20.29 8.41 -3.65
N ARG A 45 -21.11 9.37 -3.19
CA ARG A 45 -21.75 9.33 -1.87
C ARG A 45 -22.53 8.03 -1.71
N THR A 46 -23.40 7.75 -2.67
CA THR A 46 -24.28 6.59 -2.61
C THR A 46 -23.49 5.29 -2.58
N GLY A 47 -22.47 5.14 -3.44
CA GLY A 47 -21.64 3.95 -3.48
C GLY A 47 -20.93 3.71 -2.14
N LEU A 48 -20.34 4.76 -1.56
CA LEU A 48 -19.68 4.65 -0.25
C LEU A 48 -20.66 4.27 0.86
N GLU A 49 -21.79 4.97 0.98
CA GLU A 49 -22.78 4.73 2.04
C GLU A 49 -23.46 3.35 1.93
N LYS A 50 -23.64 2.84 0.71
CA LYS A 50 -24.34 1.57 0.46
C LYS A 50 -23.42 0.36 0.44
N LEU A 51 -22.15 0.52 0.05
CA LEU A 51 -21.23 -0.59 -0.18
C LEU A 51 -20.14 -0.70 0.89
N HIS A 52 -19.65 0.40 1.46
CA HIS A 52 -18.54 0.33 2.41
C HIS A 52 -19.00 -0.22 3.78
N PRO A 53 -18.40 -1.30 4.32
CA PRO A 53 -18.90 -2.04 5.49
C PRO A 53 -18.71 -1.30 6.82
N SER A 54 -17.80 -0.32 6.88
CA SER A 54 -17.55 0.50 8.07
C SER A 54 -17.23 1.97 7.74
N LEU A 55 -17.97 2.59 6.82
CA LEU A 55 -17.68 3.95 6.31
C LEU A 55 -17.41 4.98 7.43
N PHE A 56 -18.19 4.90 8.51
CA PHE A 56 -18.15 5.85 9.62
C PHE A 56 -17.33 5.35 10.82
N GLN A 57 -16.39 4.42 10.61
CA GLN A 57 -15.53 3.89 11.68
C GLN A 57 -14.60 4.98 12.24
N TYR A 58 -14.09 5.86 11.38
CA TYR A 58 -13.08 6.86 11.74
C TYR A 58 -13.40 8.30 11.33
N ILE A 59 -14.41 8.47 10.46
CA ILE A 59 -14.97 9.75 10.08
C ILE A 59 -16.43 9.81 10.54
N SER A 60 -16.85 10.90 11.17
CA SER A 60 -18.25 11.06 11.54
C SER A 60 -19.12 11.27 10.30
N LYS A 61 -20.40 10.95 10.41
CA LYS A 61 -21.36 11.18 9.30
C LYS A 61 -21.43 12.66 8.91
N ASP A 62 -21.32 13.57 9.88
CA ASP A 62 -21.37 15.02 9.64
C ASP A 62 -20.11 15.52 8.92
N GLU A 63 -18.92 15.06 9.35
CA GLU A 63 -17.67 15.36 8.65
C GLU A 63 -17.68 14.81 7.22
N PHE A 64 -18.10 13.56 7.02
CA PHE A 64 -18.21 12.97 5.69
C PHE A 64 -19.17 13.77 4.80
N ASN A 65 -20.35 14.12 5.31
CA ASN A 65 -21.32 14.92 4.56
C ASN A 65 -20.78 16.29 4.20
N LYS A 66 -20.08 16.95 5.14
CA LYS A 66 -19.42 18.23 4.91
C LYS A 66 -18.41 18.11 3.78
N SER A 67 -17.45 17.19 3.89
CA SER A 67 -16.40 17.01 2.88
C SER A 67 -16.95 16.65 1.49
N ILE A 68 -18.01 15.84 1.42
CA ILE A 68 -18.68 15.53 0.15
C ILE A 68 -19.40 16.75 -0.43
N ASN A 69 -20.07 17.55 0.41
CA ASN A 69 -20.79 18.75 -0.03
C ASN A 69 -19.82 19.83 -0.53
N GLU A 70 -18.64 19.95 0.09
CA GLU A 70 -17.59 20.89 -0.31
C GLU A 70 -17.12 20.67 -1.76
N ILE A 71 -17.08 19.41 -2.24
CA ILE A 71 -16.79 19.11 -3.65
C ILE A 71 -17.74 19.87 -4.59
N LYS A 72 -19.03 19.95 -4.24
CA LYS A 72 -20.05 20.64 -5.04
C LYS A 72 -19.96 22.16 -4.90
N SER A 73 -19.84 22.68 -3.68
CA SER A 73 -19.87 24.13 -3.42
C SER A 73 -18.63 24.85 -3.95
N GLU A 74 -17.50 24.17 -4.01
CA GLU A 74 -16.24 24.72 -4.53
C GLU A 74 -16.05 24.47 -6.03
N SER A 75 -17.01 23.82 -6.69
CA SER A 75 -16.93 23.63 -8.14
C SER A 75 -17.39 24.90 -8.85
N ASN A 76 -16.49 25.48 -9.66
CA ASN A 76 -16.83 26.53 -10.60
C ASN A 76 -17.82 26.01 -11.66
N ASP A 77 -18.31 26.90 -12.55
CA ASP A 77 -19.08 26.51 -13.74
C ASP A 77 -18.39 25.41 -14.56
N VAL A 78 -17.05 25.38 -14.51
CA VAL A 78 -16.18 24.41 -15.16
C VAL A 78 -15.09 23.94 -14.18
N THR A 79 -15.04 22.64 -13.89
CA THR A 79 -14.03 22.00 -13.00
C THR A 79 -13.13 21.07 -13.82
N SER A 80 -11.80 21.16 -13.65
CA SER A 80 -10.87 20.25 -14.34
C SER A 80 -10.84 18.85 -13.70
N TYR A 81 -10.46 17.84 -14.47
CA TYR A 81 -10.27 16.48 -13.96
C TYR A 81 -9.26 16.43 -12.81
N GLY A 82 -8.14 17.15 -12.93
CA GLY A 82 -7.12 17.19 -11.89
C GLY A 82 -7.64 17.79 -10.58
N GLU A 83 -8.46 18.84 -10.66
CA GLU A 83 -9.10 19.45 -9.49
C GLU A 83 -10.14 18.51 -8.86
N LEU A 84 -11.03 17.93 -9.67
CA LEU A 84 -12.04 16.98 -9.20
C LEU A 84 -11.41 15.75 -8.55
N TYR A 85 -10.35 15.20 -9.15
CA TYR A 85 -9.62 14.07 -8.60
C TYR A 85 -8.98 14.39 -7.25
N ARG A 86 -8.36 15.59 -7.09
CA ARG A 86 -7.83 16.04 -5.79
C ARG A 86 -8.92 16.11 -4.73
N LYS A 87 -10.05 16.74 -5.04
CA LYS A 87 -11.20 16.84 -4.13
C LYS A 87 -11.70 15.45 -3.70
N ILE A 88 -11.93 14.54 -4.67
CA ILE A 88 -12.40 13.18 -4.38
C ILE A 88 -11.38 12.37 -3.56
N SER A 89 -10.11 12.35 -3.97
CA SER A 89 -9.06 11.58 -3.28
C SER A 89 -8.82 12.09 -1.85
N SER A 90 -8.97 13.40 -1.60
CA SER A 90 -8.94 13.96 -0.25
C SER A 90 -10.07 13.41 0.62
N VAL A 91 -11.32 13.41 0.11
CA VAL A 91 -12.46 12.82 0.85
C VAL A 91 -12.26 11.32 1.09
N ILE A 92 -11.76 10.59 0.11
CA ILE A 92 -11.45 9.15 0.26
C ILE A 92 -10.41 8.91 1.35
N SER A 93 -9.35 9.72 1.42
CA SER A 93 -8.33 9.64 2.46
C SER A 93 -8.89 9.88 3.87
N GLN A 94 -9.89 10.77 4.01
CA GLN A 94 -10.54 11.08 5.29
C GLN A 94 -11.39 9.92 5.83
N ILE A 95 -11.82 8.96 4.98
CA ILE A 95 -12.50 7.72 5.42
C ILE A 95 -11.57 6.88 6.30
N LYS A 96 -10.25 7.03 6.15
CA LYS A 96 -9.24 6.30 6.91
C LYS A 96 -9.41 4.79 6.80
N CYS A 97 -9.55 4.34 5.56
CA CYS A 97 -9.51 2.93 5.19
C CYS A 97 -8.43 2.70 4.12
N GLN A 98 -7.43 1.88 4.43
CA GLN A 98 -6.30 1.58 3.55
C GLN A 98 -6.75 1.07 2.16
N HIS A 99 -7.87 0.37 2.12
CA HIS A 99 -8.41 -0.35 0.98
C HIS A 99 -9.44 0.44 0.16
N THR A 100 -9.83 1.64 0.63
CA THR A 100 -10.69 2.54 -0.14
C THR A 100 -9.84 3.54 -0.89
N LEU A 101 -9.81 3.44 -2.22
CA LEU A 101 -8.85 4.17 -3.06
C LEU A 101 -9.56 4.82 -4.25
N ALA A 102 -9.28 6.10 -4.51
CA ALA A 102 -9.61 6.75 -5.77
C ALA A 102 -8.46 6.54 -6.77
N VAL A 103 -8.76 6.02 -7.94
CA VAL A 103 -7.78 5.83 -9.02
C VAL A 103 -8.25 6.51 -10.30
N PRO A 104 -7.33 7.03 -11.12
CA PRO A 104 -7.69 7.52 -12.44
C PRO A 104 -8.31 6.42 -13.31
N GLU A 105 -9.13 6.78 -14.30
CA GLU A 105 -9.66 5.82 -15.26
C GLU A 105 -8.52 4.99 -15.88
N SER A 106 -8.72 3.67 -15.99
CA SER A 106 -7.70 2.73 -16.48
C SER A 106 -7.04 3.13 -17.82
N GLY A 107 -7.81 3.67 -18.77
CA GLY A 107 -7.28 4.19 -20.03
C GLY A 107 -6.31 5.36 -19.85
N SER A 108 -6.56 6.19 -18.87
CA SER A 108 -5.79 7.40 -18.53
C SER A 108 -4.53 7.07 -17.76
N LEU A 109 -4.56 6.00 -16.95
CA LEU A 109 -3.37 5.48 -16.28
C LEU A 109 -2.30 5.04 -17.30
N ASN A 110 -2.71 4.45 -18.43
CA ASN A 110 -1.80 4.12 -19.53
C ASN A 110 -1.19 5.38 -20.17
N GLU A 111 -1.97 6.45 -20.33
CA GLU A 111 -1.46 7.71 -20.83
C GLU A 111 -0.47 8.37 -19.86
N VAL A 112 -0.81 8.44 -18.58
CA VAL A 112 0.07 8.99 -17.53
C VAL A 112 1.36 8.18 -17.45
N THR A 113 1.30 6.85 -17.47
CA THR A 113 2.51 6.02 -17.40
C THR A 113 3.36 6.09 -18.68
N SER A 114 2.75 6.26 -19.86
CA SER A 114 3.50 6.30 -21.13
C SER A 114 4.07 7.66 -21.49
N LYS A 115 3.33 8.74 -21.21
CA LYS A 115 3.68 10.12 -21.58
C LYS A 115 3.94 11.04 -20.38
N GLY A 116 3.73 10.56 -19.16
CA GLY A 116 3.90 11.35 -17.95
C GLY A 116 5.31 11.91 -17.81
N LYS A 117 5.37 13.14 -17.31
CA LYS A 117 6.59 13.86 -16.98
C LYS A 117 6.86 13.66 -15.50
N PHE A 118 7.77 12.75 -15.18
CA PHE A 118 8.06 12.35 -13.81
C PHE A 118 9.33 13.00 -13.29
N PHE A 119 9.34 13.24 -11.98
CA PHE A 119 10.52 13.70 -11.26
C PHE A 119 11.66 12.68 -11.39
N PRO A 120 12.87 13.09 -11.78
CA PRO A 120 13.91 12.16 -12.23
C PRO A 120 14.79 11.61 -11.10
N LEU A 121 14.44 11.80 -9.82
CA LEU A 121 15.18 11.23 -8.70
C LEU A 121 14.30 10.24 -7.95
N TRP A 122 14.87 9.12 -7.54
CA TRP A 122 14.24 8.21 -6.60
C TRP A 122 14.69 8.52 -5.18
N LEU A 123 13.75 8.54 -4.24
CA LEU A 123 13.92 9.15 -2.93
C LEU A 123 14.01 8.13 -1.81
N ARG A 124 14.71 8.53 -0.75
CA ARG A 124 14.68 7.94 0.59
C ARG A 124 14.10 8.96 1.53
N TRP A 125 13.32 8.52 2.51
CA TRP A 125 12.64 9.41 3.43
C TRP A 125 13.01 9.11 4.87
N GLU A 126 13.06 10.17 5.66
CA GLU A 126 12.95 10.12 7.12
C GLU A 126 11.71 10.95 7.47
N PHE A 127 10.90 10.54 8.44
CA PHE A 127 9.59 11.17 8.70
C PHE A 127 9.50 11.94 10.01
N GLU A 128 10.53 11.84 10.86
CA GLU A 128 10.57 12.45 12.19
C GLU A 128 11.97 13.03 12.47
N PRO A 129 12.30 14.24 11.94
CA PRO A 129 11.47 15.11 11.08
C PRO A 129 11.45 14.66 9.61
N VAL A 130 10.52 15.24 8.82
CA VAL A 130 10.41 14.91 7.39
C VAL A 130 11.63 15.43 6.63
N ASN A 131 12.40 14.51 6.07
CA ASN A 131 13.49 14.77 5.15
C ASN A 131 13.38 13.83 3.96
N ALA A 132 13.78 14.30 2.78
CA ALA A 132 13.99 13.44 1.63
C ALA A 132 15.43 13.53 1.15
N TYR A 133 15.97 12.38 0.76
CA TYR A 133 17.33 12.24 0.26
C TYR A 133 17.30 11.57 -1.10
N VAL A 134 18.28 11.89 -1.94
CA VAL A 134 18.54 11.15 -3.16
C VAL A 134 18.89 9.71 -2.78
N GLY A 135 18.05 8.77 -3.18
CA GLY A 135 18.38 7.34 -3.17
C GLY A 135 19.09 6.95 -4.47
N SER A 136 18.54 7.38 -5.61
CA SER A 136 19.16 7.17 -6.93
C SER A 136 18.93 8.38 -7.83
N ASP A 137 19.99 8.81 -8.51
CA ASP A 137 19.91 9.82 -9.57
C ASP A 137 19.55 9.17 -10.91
N LEU A 138 18.30 9.33 -11.31
CA LEU A 138 17.75 8.80 -12.56
C LEU A 138 17.57 9.89 -13.62
N SER A 139 18.19 11.06 -13.40
CA SER A 139 18.29 12.11 -14.40
C SER A 139 19.33 11.76 -15.47
N PHE A 140 19.43 12.59 -16.50
CA PHE A 140 20.36 12.35 -17.60
C PHE A 140 21.82 12.64 -17.21
N ASP A 141 22.05 13.65 -16.37
CA ASP A 141 23.37 14.26 -16.17
C ASP A 141 23.63 14.90 -14.80
N ALA A 142 22.70 14.84 -13.82
CA ALA A 142 22.87 15.55 -12.56
C ALA A 142 24.04 15.04 -11.71
N LYS A 143 24.34 13.73 -11.78
CA LYS A 143 25.40 13.02 -11.06
C LYS A 143 25.31 13.20 -9.54
N LEU A 144 24.10 13.13 -8.99
CA LEU A 144 23.86 13.28 -7.55
C LEU A 144 24.21 11.98 -6.80
N PRO A 145 25.06 12.04 -5.76
CA PRO A 145 25.34 10.88 -4.91
C PRO A 145 24.13 10.57 -4.00
N PRO A 146 23.94 9.29 -3.63
CA PRO A 146 22.99 8.93 -2.58
C PRO A 146 23.28 9.70 -1.29
N GLY A 147 22.23 10.14 -0.58
CA GLY A 147 22.34 10.92 0.66
C GLY A 147 22.38 12.43 0.46
N THR A 148 22.38 12.92 -0.79
CA THR A 148 22.14 14.36 -1.05
C THR A 148 20.74 14.71 -0.57
N LYS A 149 20.59 15.68 0.33
CA LYS A 149 19.29 16.10 0.87
C LYS A 149 18.56 17.00 -0.12
N ILE A 150 17.24 16.82 -0.22
CA ILE A 150 16.34 17.63 -1.04
C ILE A 150 15.64 18.63 -0.13
N ILE A 151 15.82 19.92 -0.42
CA ILE A 151 15.21 21.01 0.35
C ILE A 151 13.86 21.39 -0.27
N SER A 152 13.82 21.60 -1.59
CA SER A 152 12.61 22.02 -2.30
C SER A 152 12.58 21.51 -3.75
N ILE A 153 11.37 21.37 -4.28
CA ILE A 153 11.09 21.08 -5.69
C ILE A 153 10.13 22.17 -6.19
N ASN A 154 10.50 22.87 -7.26
CA ASN A 154 9.71 23.96 -7.84
C ASN A 154 9.27 25.01 -6.80
N HIS A 155 10.19 25.40 -5.91
CA HIS A 155 9.96 26.37 -4.83
C HIS A 155 9.03 25.91 -3.70
N GLN A 156 8.52 24.66 -3.73
CA GLN A 156 7.79 24.07 -2.62
C GLN A 156 8.76 23.27 -1.75
N SER A 157 8.73 23.49 -0.43
CA SER A 157 9.56 22.72 0.48
C SER A 157 9.18 21.24 0.44
N ILE A 158 10.12 20.37 0.79
CA ILE A 158 9.84 18.92 0.83
C ILE A 158 8.73 18.59 1.85
N GLU A 159 8.62 19.37 2.92
CA GLU A 159 7.54 19.27 3.91
C GLU A 159 6.18 19.61 3.28
N ASP A 160 6.07 20.72 2.54
CA ASP A 160 4.79 21.11 1.90
C ASP A 160 4.34 20.07 0.87
N ILE A 161 5.30 19.52 0.12
CA ILE A 161 5.05 18.41 -0.82
C ILE A 161 4.55 17.18 -0.06
N TYR A 162 5.23 16.81 1.03
CA TYR A 162 4.82 15.71 1.89
C TYR A 162 3.39 15.90 2.44
N GLN A 163 3.09 17.07 3.01
CA GLN A 163 1.76 17.37 3.57
C GLN A 163 0.66 17.30 2.51
N THR A 164 0.96 17.79 1.30
CA THR A 164 0.04 17.67 0.17
C THR A 164 -0.22 16.20 -0.14
N LEU A 165 0.82 15.39 -0.37
CA LEU A 165 0.67 13.97 -0.75
C LEU A 165 -0.02 13.14 0.35
N ILE A 166 0.38 13.29 1.61
CA ILE A 166 -0.12 12.50 2.74
C ILE A 166 -1.62 12.70 2.97
N SER A 167 -2.14 13.89 2.63
CA SER A 167 -3.55 14.24 2.72
C SER A 167 -4.43 13.45 1.73
N HIS A 168 -3.85 12.93 0.65
CA HIS A 168 -4.54 12.12 -0.37
C HIS A 168 -4.32 10.61 -0.23
N PHE A 169 -3.41 10.18 0.65
CA PHE A 169 -3.12 8.76 0.84
C PHE A 169 -4.07 8.12 1.85
N SER A 170 -4.85 7.14 1.40
CA SER A 170 -5.63 6.29 2.29
C SER A 170 -4.73 5.40 3.16
N SER A 171 -5.13 5.21 4.41
CA SER A 171 -4.53 4.32 5.40
C SER A 171 -5.63 3.94 6.40
N ASP A 172 -5.50 2.81 7.09
CA ASP A 172 -6.41 2.47 8.17
C ASP A 172 -6.18 3.40 9.37
N GLY A 173 -7.26 3.98 9.90
CA GLY A 173 -7.20 4.85 11.06
C GLY A 173 -6.22 6.03 10.90
N ASN A 174 -5.39 6.26 11.92
CA ASN A 174 -4.41 7.34 11.97
C ASN A 174 -2.97 6.83 11.70
N ILE A 175 -2.83 5.67 11.05
CA ILE A 175 -1.54 5.01 10.84
C ILE A 175 -0.74 5.75 9.76
N LEU A 176 0.24 6.56 10.17
CA LEU A 176 1.08 7.34 9.26
C LEU A 176 2.14 6.49 8.55
N THR A 177 2.69 5.48 9.22
CA THR A 177 3.73 4.61 8.66
C THR A 177 3.27 3.90 7.38
N ASN A 178 1.98 3.56 7.26
CA ASN A 178 1.42 3.03 6.01
C ASN A 178 1.45 4.05 4.88
N LYS A 179 1.06 5.30 5.18
CA LYS A 179 1.09 6.38 4.20
C LYS A 179 2.53 6.70 3.78
N HIS A 180 3.45 6.74 4.74
CA HIS A 180 4.89 6.90 4.53
C HIS A 180 5.46 5.90 3.53
N SER A 181 5.07 4.64 3.68
CA SER A 181 5.57 3.58 2.80
C SER A 181 5.25 3.78 1.31
N ARG A 182 4.19 4.54 0.97
CA ARG A 182 3.84 4.87 -0.42
C ARG A 182 4.81 5.87 -1.05
N LEU A 183 5.64 6.55 -0.26
CA LEU A 183 6.63 7.49 -0.77
C LEU A 183 7.96 6.81 -1.14
N GLU A 184 8.16 5.57 -0.69
CA GLU A 184 9.44 4.86 -0.79
C GLU A 184 9.44 3.70 -1.80
N VAL A 185 8.27 3.36 -2.35
CA VAL A 185 8.09 2.17 -3.18
C VAL A 185 8.08 2.54 -4.66
N GLY A 186 8.95 1.90 -5.44
CA GLY A 186 8.93 2.00 -6.89
C GLY A 186 8.98 3.44 -7.40
N ILE A 187 7.99 3.83 -8.21
CA ILE A 187 7.83 5.18 -8.77
C ILE A 187 6.69 5.96 -8.08
N ASP A 188 6.18 5.49 -6.95
CA ASP A 188 4.92 5.98 -6.38
C ASP A 188 5.00 7.46 -6.05
N PHE A 189 6.07 7.94 -5.41
CA PHE A 189 6.27 9.38 -5.15
C PHE A 189 6.15 10.20 -6.44
N GLN A 190 6.84 9.79 -7.51
CA GLN A 190 6.85 10.55 -8.76
C GLN A 190 5.47 10.49 -9.44
N PHE A 191 4.78 9.36 -9.34
CA PHE A 191 3.42 9.20 -9.85
C PHE A 191 2.45 10.14 -9.12
N TRP A 192 2.47 10.15 -7.79
CA TRP A 192 1.59 10.99 -6.98
C TRP A 192 1.93 12.48 -7.09
N TYR A 193 3.21 12.84 -7.18
CA TYR A 193 3.64 14.20 -7.48
C TYR A 193 3.07 14.67 -8.83
N HIS A 194 3.20 13.84 -9.88
CA HIS A 194 2.64 14.14 -11.20
C HIS A 194 1.11 14.29 -11.18
N LEU A 195 0.44 13.47 -10.37
CA LEU A 195 -1.01 13.45 -10.29
C LEU A 195 -1.57 14.66 -9.53
N LEU A 196 -0.96 15.00 -8.40
CA LEU A 196 -1.53 15.92 -7.41
C LEU A 196 -0.88 17.31 -7.41
N ILE A 197 0.42 17.41 -7.72
CA ILE A 197 1.21 18.61 -7.49
C ILE A 197 1.51 19.34 -8.82
N ASP A 198 2.44 18.82 -9.62
CA ASP A 198 2.95 19.55 -10.81
C ASP A 198 3.53 18.60 -11.87
N ARG A 199 3.61 19.08 -13.13
CA ARG A 199 3.98 18.30 -14.33
C ARG A 199 4.92 19.08 -15.27
N PRO A 200 6.00 19.71 -14.76
CA PRO A 200 6.85 20.56 -15.58
C PRO A 200 7.71 19.74 -16.55
N GLU A 201 8.24 20.39 -17.58
CA GLU A 201 9.32 19.80 -18.42
C GLU A 201 10.66 19.77 -17.68
N THR A 202 10.83 20.64 -16.69
CA THR A 202 12.07 20.78 -15.92
C THR A 202 11.74 21.15 -14.48
N PHE A 203 12.34 20.43 -13.54
CA PHE A 203 12.20 20.65 -12.12
C PHE A 203 13.35 21.53 -11.62
N ILE A 204 13.04 22.57 -10.84
CA ILE A 204 14.03 23.37 -10.13
C ILE A 204 14.17 22.76 -8.74
N VAL A 205 15.33 22.17 -8.45
CA VAL A 205 15.55 21.43 -7.20
C VAL A 205 16.63 22.12 -6.39
N GLU A 206 16.30 22.48 -5.15
CA GLU A 206 17.24 22.95 -4.16
C GLU A 206 17.71 21.78 -3.31
N LEU A 207 19.02 21.66 -3.16
CA LEU A 207 19.70 20.50 -2.61
C LEU A 207 20.73 20.93 -1.59
N GLU A 208 21.02 20.05 -0.65
CA GLU A 208 22.14 20.16 0.28
C GLU A 208 23.03 18.93 0.11
N SER A 209 24.31 19.13 -0.22
CA SER A 209 25.27 18.04 -0.30
C SER A 209 25.60 17.49 1.09
N THR A 210 26.25 16.32 1.12
CA THR A 210 26.63 15.64 2.37
C THR A 210 27.60 16.43 3.25
N ASP A 211 28.24 17.47 2.71
CA ASP A 211 29.11 18.42 3.43
C ASP A 211 28.38 19.71 3.85
N GLY A 212 27.06 19.79 3.67
CA GLY A 212 26.22 20.93 4.08
C GLY A 212 26.12 22.07 3.07
N LYS A 213 26.73 21.95 1.88
CA LYS A 213 26.65 23.01 0.86
C LYS A 213 25.29 22.99 0.14
N ILE A 214 24.61 24.13 0.15
CA ILE A 214 23.34 24.33 -0.58
C ILE A 214 23.61 24.71 -2.03
N PHE A 215 22.89 24.10 -2.97
CA PHE A 215 22.95 24.41 -4.40
C PHE A 215 21.63 24.09 -5.11
N LYS A 216 21.46 24.63 -6.33
CA LYS A 216 20.27 24.39 -7.17
C LYS A 216 20.63 23.63 -8.43
N LYS A 217 19.73 22.78 -8.90
CA LYS A 217 19.81 22.11 -10.21
C LYS A 217 18.48 22.16 -10.95
N ASN A 218 18.59 22.30 -12.27
CA ASN A 218 17.47 22.14 -13.19
C ASN A 218 17.50 20.70 -13.73
N LEU A 219 16.52 19.90 -13.37
CA LEU A 219 16.43 18.50 -13.75
C LEU A 219 15.33 18.30 -14.78
N LYS A 220 15.67 17.84 -15.99
CA LYS A 220 14.66 17.51 -17.00
C LYS A 220 13.77 16.38 -16.50
N ALA A 221 12.46 16.51 -16.73
CA ALA A 221 11.53 15.43 -16.48
C ALA A 221 11.89 14.18 -17.30
N VAL A 222 11.48 13.02 -16.80
CA VAL A 222 11.67 11.73 -17.48
C VAL A 222 10.32 11.03 -17.66
N THR A 223 10.17 10.32 -18.77
CA THR A 223 9.08 9.34 -18.95
C THR A 223 9.32 8.11 -18.08
N PHE A 224 8.29 7.30 -17.82
CA PHE A 224 8.46 6.02 -17.10
C PHE A 224 9.45 5.08 -17.79
N LYS A 225 9.48 5.09 -19.12
CA LYS A 225 10.42 4.32 -19.93
C LYS A 225 11.87 4.77 -19.69
N GLU A 226 12.10 6.08 -19.66
CA GLU A 226 13.41 6.66 -19.38
C GLU A 226 13.82 6.42 -17.93
N TRP A 227 12.91 6.59 -16.97
CA TRP A 227 13.13 6.31 -15.56
C TRP A 227 13.65 4.87 -15.36
N ASN A 228 12.96 3.87 -15.94
CA ASN A 228 13.39 2.47 -15.88
C ASN A 228 14.73 2.21 -16.57
N LYS A 229 14.97 2.85 -17.72
CA LYS A 229 16.25 2.76 -18.45
C LYS A 229 17.40 3.36 -17.63
N ASN A 230 17.18 4.53 -17.03
CA ASN A 230 18.15 5.24 -16.23
C ASN A 230 18.43 4.48 -14.94
N HIS A 231 17.41 3.85 -14.33
CA HIS A 231 17.60 2.97 -13.19
C HIS A 231 18.53 1.79 -13.54
N LYS A 232 18.29 1.08 -14.64
CA LYS A 232 19.20 0.01 -15.11
C LYS A 232 20.63 0.50 -15.37
N LYS A 233 20.80 1.72 -15.85
CA LYS A 233 22.12 2.35 -16.05
C LYS A 233 22.79 2.70 -14.72
N TYR A 234 22.04 3.28 -13.78
CA TYR A 234 22.52 3.67 -12.45
C TYR A 234 23.02 2.46 -11.65
N ARG A 235 22.31 1.33 -11.75
CA ARG A 235 22.73 0.02 -11.20
C ARG A 235 24.11 -0.44 -11.72
N LYS A 236 24.55 0.05 -12.89
CA LYS A 236 25.85 -0.26 -13.52
C LYS A 236 26.85 0.90 -13.42
N SER A 237 26.67 1.82 -12.47
CA SER A 237 27.55 2.96 -12.27
C SER A 237 29.01 2.51 -12.06
N LYS A 238 29.95 3.29 -12.63
CA LYS A 238 31.40 3.09 -12.42
C LYS A 238 31.92 3.75 -11.14
N ASN A 239 31.12 4.61 -10.49
CA ASN A 239 31.46 5.20 -9.20
C ASN A 239 31.39 4.10 -8.12
N SER A 240 32.47 3.89 -7.37
CA SER A 240 32.61 2.80 -6.40
C SER A 240 31.58 2.85 -5.26
N GLN A 241 31.32 4.04 -4.72
CA GLN A 241 30.35 4.25 -3.64
C GLN A 241 28.93 3.93 -4.11
N ILE A 242 28.52 4.50 -5.25
CA ILE A 242 27.20 4.22 -5.86
C ILE A 242 27.06 2.74 -6.18
N LYS A 243 28.10 2.12 -6.74
CA LYS A 243 28.11 0.70 -7.08
C LYS A 243 27.89 -0.17 -5.84
N LYS A 244 28.57 0.13 -4.72
CA LYS A 244 28.42 -0.62 -3.46
C LYS A 244 27.01 -0.46 -2.88
N TYR A 245 26.52 0.77 -2.79
CA TYR A 245 25.18 1.10 -2.33
C TYR A 245 24.08 0.40 -3.15
N MET A 246 24.16 0.52 -4.47
CA MET A 246 23.21 -0.13 -5.38
C MET A 246 23.28 -1.66 -5.31
N ALA A 247 24.47 -2.25 -5.26
CA ALA A 247 24.61 -3.71 -5.21
C ALA A 247 23.92 -4.31 -3.98
N TYR A 248 24.01 -3.66 -2.82
CA TYR A 248 23.33 -4.08 -1.60
C TYR A 248 21.80 -4.01 -1.75
N HIS A 249 21.25 -2.85 -2.08
CA HIS A 249 19.80 -2.67 -2.14
C HIS A 249 19.14 -3.50 -3.25
N ILE A 250 19.79 -3.65 -4.41
CA ILE A 250 19.28 -4.51 -5.48
C ILE A 250 19.28 -5.97 -5.04
N LYS A 251 20.32 -6.42 -4.32
CA LYS A 251 20.38 -7.80 -3.83
C LYS A 251 19.19 -8.09 -2.91
N VAL A 252 18.90 -7.19 -1.97
CA VAL A 252 17.75 -7.30 -1.06
C VAL A 252 16.43 -7.31 -1.85
N GLU A 253 16.24 -6.36 -2.76
CA GLU A 253 15.04 -6.25 -3.61
C GLU A 253 14.84 -7.53 -4.45
N GLU A 254 15.90 -8.04 -5.09
CA GLU A 254 15.83 -9.25 -5.90
C GLU A 254 15.56 -10.51 -5.08
N GLN A 255 16.15 -10.62 -3.89
CA GLN A 255 15.89 -11.73 -2.98
C GLN A 255 14.43 -11.73 -2.55
N ASN A 256 13.90 -10.58 -2.12
CA ASN A 256 12.50 -10.44 -1.72
C ASN A 256 11.54 -10.70 -2.88
N ARG A 257 11.89 -10.32 -4.12
CA ARG A 257 11.05 -10.61 -5.29
C ARG A 257 11.08 -12.08 -5.73
N LYS A 258 12.25 -12.74 -5.66
CA LYS A 258 12.42 -14.13 -6.13
C LYS A 258 12.01 -15.17 -5.09
N LYS A 259 12.23 -14.86 -3.81
CA LYS A 259 11.96 -15.71 -2.64
C LYS A 259 11.37 -14.85 -1.52
N PRO A 260 10.13 -14.38 -1.68
CA PRO A 260 9.47 -13.52 -0.70
C PRO A 260 9.30 -14.22 0.65
N VAL A 261 9.04 -15.53 0.64
CA VAL A 261 9.03 -16.39 1.83
C VAL A 261 10.26 -17.27 1.81
N ARG A 262 11.01 -17.29 2.91
CA ARG A 262 12.23 -18.10 3.08
C ARG A 262 12.64 -18.14 4.54
N TYR A 263 13.47 -19.10 4.90
CA TYR A 263 14.05 -19.19 6.22
C TYR A 263 15.55 -19.53 6.15
N GLU A 264 16.27 -19.23 7.22
CA GLU A 264 17.68 -19.56 7.40
C GLU A 264 18.03 -19.69 8.88
N ILE A 265 19.11 -20.42 9.18
CA ILE A 265 19.72 -20.46 10.51
C ILE A 265 20.88 -19.47 10.51
N LEU A 266 20.81 -18.47 11.38
CA LEU A 266 21.83 -17.43 11.49
C LEU A 266 23.00 -17.87 12.37
N SER A 267 22.72 -18.66 13.41
CA SER A 267 23.69 -19.27 14.33
C SER A 267 23.03 -20.43 15.10
N ASP A 268 23.81 -21.17 15.89
CA ASP A 268 23.42 -22.41 16.59
C ASP A 268 22.10 -22.34 17.40
N ASN A 269 21.61 -21.16 17.76
CA ASN A 269 20.33 -20.98 18.48
C ASN A 269 19.43 -19.86 17.93
N ILE A 270 19.71 -19.34 16.73
CA ILE A 270 18.95 -18.24 16.11
C ILE A 270 18.49 -18.65 14.71
N GLY A 271 17.17 -18.79 14.55
CA GLY A 271 16.51 -18.97 13.26
C GLY A 271 15.92 -17.64 12.77
N MET A 272 15.86 -17.47 11.45
CA MET A 272 15.20 -16.34 10.82
C MET A 272 14.21 -16.83 9.78
N LEU A 273 12.99 -16.28 9.82
CA LEU A 273 11.92 -16.52 8.87
C LEU A 273 11.52 -15.18 8.23
N LYS A 274 11.82 -15.01 6.94
CA LYS A 274 11.31 -13.88 6.16
C LYS A 274 9.96 -14.26 5.58
N VAL A 275 8.95 -13.43 5.84
CA VAL A 275 7.60 -13.56 5.28
C VAL A 275 7.27 -12.27 4.54
N GLY A 276 7.66 -12.20 3.27
CA GLY A 276 7.48 -11.02 2.41
C GLY A 276 6.10 -10.87 1.78
N ASP A 277 5.29 -11.92 1.75
CA ASP A 277 3.88 -11.90 1.38
C ASP A 277 3.12 -13.06 2.04
N PHE A 278 1.78 -12.96 2.08
CA PHE A 278 0.88 -14.07 2.37
C PHE A 278 0.16 -14.54 1.10
N GLY A 279 0.88 -14.65 -0.03
CA GLY A 279 0.33 -15.03 -1.34
C GLY A 279 1.13 -16.10 -2.09
N SER A 280 2.31 -16.43 -1.58
CA SER A 280 3.22 -17.43 -2.17
C SER A 280 2.57 -18.82 -2.20
N ARG A 281 2.72 -19.52 -3.33
CA ARG A 281 2.09 -20.84 -3.53
C ARG A 281 2.71 -21.95 -2.67
N ASP A 282 4.00 -21.83 -2.40
CA ASP A 282 4.84 -22.72 -1.60
C ASP A 282 4.90 -22.30 -0.13
N PHE A 283 4.06 -21.36 0.32
CA PHE A 283 4.08 -20.81 1.67
C PHE A 283 4.02 -21.90 2.75
N GLU A 284 2.97 -22.74 2.75
CA GLU A 284 2.74 -23.74 3.81
C GLU A 284 3.88 -24.77 3.87
N GLU A 285 4.43 -25.16 2.71
CA GLU A 285 5.59 -26.06 2.60
C GLU A 285 6.84 -25.41 3.21
N ILE A 286 7.15 -24.16 2.83
CA ILE A 286 8.30 -23.44 3.37
C ILE A 286 8.18 -23.26 4.88
N ILE A 287 6.99 -22.91 5.38
CA ILE A 287 6.76 -22.78 6.82
C ILE A 287 6.91 -24.13 7.53
N SER A 288 6.34 -25.22 7.01
CA SER A 288 6.50 -26.55 7.62
C SER A 288 7.98 -26.94 7.71
N ASN A 289 8.71 -26.82 6.61
CA ASN A 289 10.13 -27.14 6.53
C ASN A 289 10.95 -26.27 7.50
N ALA A 290 10.64 -24.97 7.60
CA ALA A 290 11.31 -24.07 8.53
C ALA A 290 11.16 -24.55 9.98
N PHE A 291 9.94 -24.87 10.42
CA PHE A 291 9.70 -25.27 11.81
C PHE A 291 10.24 -26.68 12.11
N GLU A 292 10.26 -27.58 11.14
CA GLU A 292 10.96 -28.88 11.24
C GLU A 292 12.47 -28.70 11.45
N GLU A 293 13.08 -27.82 10.65
CA GLU A 293 14.51 -27.54 10.75
C GLU A 293 14.84 -26.80 12.06
N PHE A 294 14.00 -25.85 12.47
CA PHE A 294 14.18 -25.14 13.74
C PHE A 294 14.07 -26.04 14.97
N ASP A 295 13.16 -27.03 14.97
CA ASP A 295 13.05 -28.01 16.06
C ASP A 295 14.25 -28.95 16.08
N LYS A 296 14.67 -29.46 14.91
CA LYS A 296 15.84 -30.32 14.77
C LYS A 296 17.13 -29.65 15.25
N GLU A 297 17.35 -28.41 14.84
CA GLU A 297 18.55 -27.63 15.18
C GLU A 297 18.40 -26.91 16.53
N LYS A 298 17.28 -27.15 17.26
CA LYS A 298 17.00 -26.64 18.61
C LYS A 298 17.10 -25.12 18.72
N ILE A 299 16.52 -24.42 17.76
CA ILE A 299 16.47 -22.96 17.75
C ILE A 299 15.69 -22.45 18.97
N GLU A 300 16.34 -21.57 19.74
CA GLU A 300 15.76 -20.95 20.94
C GLU A 300 15.24 -19.53 20.67
N ASN A 301 15.73 -18.89 19.59
CA ASN A 301 15.35 -17.53 19.22
C ASN A 301 14.94 -17.49 17.75
N LEU A 302 13.70 -17.10 17.46
CA LEU A 302 13.18 -16.97 16.11
C LEU A 302 12.91 -15.50 15.77
N ILE A 303 13.56 -15.00 14.73
CA ILE A 303 13.29 -13.69 14.14
C ILE A 303 12.33 -13.88 12.97
N ILE A 304 11.16 -13.26 13.02
CA ILE A 304 10.20 -13.23 11.91
C ILE A 304 10.21 -11.84 11.29
N ASP A 305 10.66 -11.75 10.04
CA ASP A 305 10.70 -10.49 9.31
C ASP A 305 9.46 -10.36 8.42
N VAL A 306 8.51 -9.53 8.83
CA VAL A 306 7.30 -9.17 8.09
C VAL A 306 7.35 -7.75 7.53
N ARG A 307 8.53 -7.10 7.53
CA ARG A 307 8.72 -5.80 6.88
C ARG A 307 8.43 -5.92 5.39
N ASP A 308 7.79 -4.90 4.85
CA ASP A 308 7.42 -4.80 3.42
C ASP A 308 6.35 -5.81 2.95
N ASN A 309 5.74 -6.56 3.86
CA ASN A 309 4.68 -7.52 3.57
C ASN A 309 3.28 -6.88 3.65
N GLY A 310 2.74 -6.53 2.48
CA GLY A 310 1.41 -5.91 2.34
C GLY A 310 0.21 -6.83 2.58
N GLY A 311 0.42 -8.09 2.95
CA GLY A 311 -0.63 -9.05 3.28
C GLY A 311 -0.83 -10.14 2.21
N GLY A 312 -2.08 -10.61 2.08
CA GLY A 312 -2.46 -11.66 1.15
C GLY A 312 -3.68 -12.44 1.65
N SER A 313 -3.51 -13.74 1.81
CA SER A 313 -4.55 -14.67 2.25
C SER A 313 -4.55 -14.81 3.77
N ASP A 314 -5.69 -14.50 4.42
CA ASP A 314 -5.89 -14.70 5.87
C ASP A 314 -5.63 -16.16 6.29
N ILE A 315 -5.84 -17.12 5.39
CA ILE A 315 -5.57 -18.55 5.62
C ILE A 315 -4.09 -18.76 5.93
N LEU A 316 -3.19 -18.11 5.19
CA LEU A 316 -1.74 -18.25 5.37
C LEU A 316 -1.25 -17.50 6.62
N GLY A 317 -1.86 -16.35 6.92
CA GLY A 317 -1.63 -15.62 8.18
C GLY A 317 -1.98 -16.47 9.41
N ARG A 318 -3.15 -17.11 9.38
CA ARG A 318 -3.59 -18.04 10.44
C ARG A 318 -2.75 -19.31 10.50
N TYR A 319 -2.34 -19.85 9.35
CA TYR A 319 -1.46 -21.01 9.29
C TYR A 319 -0.17 -20.77 10.07
N LEU A 320 0.51 -19.63 9.80
CA LEU A 320 1.72 -19.26 10.53
C LEU A 320 1.45 -19.02 12.03
N PHE A 321 0.37 -18.32 12.37
CA PHE A 321 -0.03 -18.07 13.77
C PHE A 321 -0.21 -19.37 14.58
N ASN A 322 -0.74 -20.43 13.96
CA ASN A 322 -1.03 -21.70 14.63
C ASN A 322 0.20 -22.44 15.15
N HIS A 323 1.40 -22.11 14.67
CA HIS A 323 2.66 -22.65 15.19
C HIS A 323 3.10 -22.02 16.53
N PHE A 324 2.46 -20.93 16.98
CA PHE A 324 2.84 -20.20 18.20
C PHE A 324 1.86 -20.41 19.36
N ILE A 325 0.60 -20.76 19.06
CA ILE A 325 -0.40 -21.00 20.10
C ILE A 325 -0.24 -22.38 20.75
N ASN A 326 -0.53 -22.46 22.05
CA ASN A 326 -0.45 -23.72 22.82
C ASN A 326 -1.81 -24.24 23.30
N ARG A 327 -2.90 -23.51 23.00
CA ARG A 327 -4.28 -23.82 23.35
C ARG A 327 -5.21 -23.32 22.24
N PRO A 328 -6.48 -23.78 22.19
CA PRO A 328 -7.47 -23.21 21.29
C PRO A 328 -7.59 -21.69 21.48
N THR A 329 -7.50 -20.92 20.39
CA THR A 329 -7.42 -19.45 20.43
C THR A 329 -8.28 -18.82 19.34
N VAL A 330 -8.97 -17.73 19.66
CA VAL A 330 -9.75 -16.94 18.70
C VAL A 330 -8.82 -16.05 17.88
N TYR A 331 -9.02 -16.02 16.56
CA TYR A 331 -8.26 -15.16 15.64
C TYR A 331 -9.09 -13.93 15.26
N PHE A 332 -10.21 -14.15 14.55
CA PHE A 332 -11.22 -13.12 14.32
C PHE A 332 -12.36 -13.25 15.34
N ASP A 333 -12.82 -12.12 15.85
CA ASP A 333 -14.06 -12.05 16.62
C ASP A 333 -15.27 -12.14 15.69
N SER A 334 -15.28 -11.29 14.66
CA SER A 334 -16.42 -11.19 13.76
C SER A 334 -16.04 -10.59 12.40
N LEU A 335 -16.80 -10.93 11.37
CA LEU A 335 -16.69 -10.35 10.03
C LEU A 335 -18.06 -9.80 9.62
N TYR A 336 -18.09 -8.55 9.15
CA TYR A 336 -19.32 -7.87 8.76
C TYR A 336 -19.27 -7.37 7.33
N THR A 337 -20.44 -7.30 6.69
CA THR A 337 -20.61 -6.65 5.39
C THR A 337 -21.84 -5.74 5.44
N SER A 338 -21.84 -4.72 4.58
CA SER A 338 -22.89 -3.70 4.40
C SER A 338 -24.18 -4.24 3.75
N SER A 339 -24.34 -5.55 3.56
CA SER A 339 -25.22 -6.08 2.52
C SER A 339 -26.71 -6.26 2.88
N GLY A 340 -27.51 -5.18 2.96
CA GLY A 340 -28.97 -5.22 2.67
C GLY A 340 -29.77 -3.97 3.10
N ILE A 341 -30.64 -3.35 2.29
CA ILE A 341 -31.84 -3.90 1.61
C ILE A 341 -32.18 -3.17 0.29
N SER A 342 -32.65 -3.96 -0.70
CA SER A 342 -33.49 -3.71 -1.90
C SER A 342 -33.26 -2.53 -2.86
N ASP A 343 -32.49 -1.52 -2.51
CA ASP A 343 -32.36 -0.28 -3.28
C ASP A 343 -30.89 0.06 -3.57
N THR A 344 -30.04 -0.96 -3.77
CA THR A 344 -28.64 -0.79 -4.18
C THR A 344 -28.39 -1.30 -5.60
N THR A 345 -29.37 -1.93 -6.23
CA THR A 345 -29.24 -2.42 -7.62
C THR A 345 -28.95 -1.29 -8.59
N PHE A 346 -29.44 -0.09 -8.32
CA PHE A 346 -29.14 1.07 -9.15
C PHE A 346 -27.67 1.47 -9.08
N ILE A 347 -26.96 1.20 -7.97
CA ILE A 347 -25.53 1.50 -7.89
C ILE A 347 -24.69 0.47 -8.64
N PHE A 348 -25.17 -0.78 -8.78
CA PHE A 348 -24.48 -1.84 -9.53
C PHE A 348 -24.28 -1.51 -11.00
N LYS A 349 -25.11 -0.66 -11.61
CA LYS A 349 -24.87 -0.17 -12.99
C LYS A 349 -23.56 0.64 -13.12
N HIS A 350 -23.03 1.11 -11.98
CA HIS A 350 -21.78 1.84 -11.87
C HIS A 350 -20.65 0.98 -11.28
N THR A 351 -20.86 -0.31 -11.02
CA THR A 351 -19.82 -1.18 -10.47
C THR A 351 -19.58 -2.42 -11.32
N ASP A 352 -18.52 -3.17 -10.99
CA ASP A 352 -18.27 -4.53 -11.47
C ASP A 352 -19.18 -5.59 -10.82
N LYS A 353 -19.99 -5.21 -9.82
CA LYS A 353 -20.92 -6.10 -9.13
C LYS A 353 -22.29 -6.07 -9.79
N ASN A 354 -23.08 -7.12 -9.55
CA ASN A 354 -24.41 -7.26 -10.11
C ASN A 354 -25.37 -7.97 -9.15
N LEU A 355 -26.62 -8.13 -9.58
CA LEU A 355 -27.68 -8.76 -8.78
C LEU A 355 -27.38 -10.24 -8.47
N ASP A 356 -26.68 -10.96 -9.33
CA ASP A 356 -26.35 -12.36 -9.11
C ASP A 356 -25.26 -12.51 -8.04
N TRP A 357 -24.22 -11.67 -8.10
CA TRP A 357 -23.21 -11.55 -7.04
C TRP A 357 -23.89 -11.27 -5.69
N TYR A 358 -24.85 -10.35 -5.65
CA TYR A 358 -25.59 -10.02 -4.44
C TYR A 358 -26.39 -11.22 -3.90
N LYS A 359 -27.20 -11.87 -4.75
CA LYS A 359 -28.01 -13.05 -4.38
C LYS A 359 -27.15 -14.21 -3.88
N TYR A 360 -25.96 -14.37 -4.45
CA TYR A 360 -25.00 -15.37 -4.00
C TYR A 360 -24.46 -15.02 -2.60
N ASN A 361 -23.98 -13.79 -2.40
CA ASN A 361 -23.39 -13.36 -1.13
C ASN A 361 -24.40 -13.34 0.03
N GLN A 362 -25.69 -13.07 -0.24
CA GLN A 362 -26.73 -13.17 0.79
C GLN A 362 -26.82 -14.56 1.45
N LYS A 363 -26.41 -15.63 0.75
CA LYS A 363 -26.41 -16.99 1.30
C LYS A 363 -25.25 -17.23 2.27
N LEU A 364 -24.21 -16.40 2.20
CA LEU A 364 -22.97 -16.51 2.97
C LEU A 364 -23.03 -15.77 4.31
N VAL A 365 -24.08 -14.98 4.52
CA VAL A 365 -24.24 -14.09 5.68
C VAL A 365 -25.57 -14.33 6.39
N TYR A 366 -25.71 -13.81 7.61
CA TYR A 366 -26.98 -13.68 8.31
C TYR A 366 -27.21 -12.22 8.72
N LYS A 367 -28.47 -11.79 8.72
CA LYS A 367 -28.85 -10.42 9.06
C LYS A 367 -28.84 -10.21 10.57
N LEU A 368 -28.24 -9.12 11.02
CA LEU A 368 -28.20 -8.69 12.41
C LEU A 368 -29.33 -7.71 12.74
N PRO A 369 -29.70 -7.54 14.04
CA PRO A 369 -30.73 -6.59 14.45
C PRO A 369 -30.43 -5.13 14.06
N ASN A 370 -29.16 -4.74 14.02
CA ASN A 370 -28.72 -3.41 13.61
C ASN A 370 -28.75 -3.19 12.09
N GLY A 371 -29.23 -4.16 11.31
CA GLY A 371 -29.32 -4.09 9.85
C GLY A 371 -28.03 -4.45 9.10
N ARG A 372 -26.89 -4.66 9.80
CA ARG A 372 -25.66 -5.21 9.20
C ARG A 372 -25.82 -6.71 8.95
N PHE A 373 -24.86 -7.27 8.22
CA PHE A 373 -24.83 -8.69 7.90
C PHE A 373 -23.52 -9.27 8.41
N ALA A 374 -23.59 -10.36 9.17
CA ALA A 374 -22.41 -11.07 9.65
C ALA A 374 -22.11 -12.25 8.74
N THR A 375 -20.83 -12.46 8.44
CA THR A 375 -20.35 -13.63 7.71
C THR A 375 -20.56 -14.89 8.55
N LYS A 376 -21.05 -15.96 7.92
CA LYS A 376 -21.20 -17.26 8.58
C LYS A 376 -19.83 -17.93 8.82
N SER A 377 -19.69 -18.62 9.95
CA SER A 377 -18.47 -19.35 10.32
C SER A 377 -18.06 -20.42 9.30
N GLU A 378 -19.02 -21.04 8.63
CA GLU A 378 -18.74 -22.06 7.59
C GLU A 378 -18.08 -21.46 6.35
N VAL A 379 -18.22 -20.15 6.13
CA VAL A 379 -17.70 -19.43 4.96
C VAL A 379 -16.25 -18.99 5.20
N ASN A 380 -15.96 -18.46 6.38
CA ASN A 380 -14.60 -18.06 6.75
C ASN A 380 -14.14 -18.83 8.00
N LYS A 381 -13.24 -19.81 7.80
CA LYS A 381 -12.67 -20.64 8.87
C LYS A 381 -11.86 -19.86 9.91
N GLY A 382 -11.49 -18.61 9.65
CA GLY A 382 -10.87 -17.72 10.64
C GLY A 382 -11.81 -17.29 11.77
N LEU A 383 -13.13 -17.41 11.57
CA LEU A 383 -14.15 -17.23 12.62
C LEU A 383 -14.27 -18.44 13.56
N LEU A 384 -13.69 -19.59 13.18
CA LEU A 384 -13.63 -20.75 14.06
C LEU A 384 -12.51 -20.57 15.08
N ILE A 385 -12.61 -21.25 16.22
CA ILE A 385 -11.51 -21.31 17.18
C ILE A 385 -10.33 -22.02 16.51
N GLN A 386 -9.19 -21.33 16.41
CA GLN A 386 -7.98 -21.88 15.82
C GLN A 386 -7.34 -22.87 16.80
N GLN A 387 -6.84 -23.97 16.26
CA GLN A 387 -6.16 -25.02 17.02
C GLN A 387 -4.66 -24.93 16.79
N PRO A 388 -3.83 -25.22 17.82
CA PRO A 388 -2.41 -25.44 17.60
C PRO A 388 -2.20 -26.48 16.50
N ASN A 389 -1.37 -26.17 15.52
CA ASN A 389 -1.13 -27.04 14.37
C ASN A 389 0.34 -27.02 13.98
N GLY A 390 0.85 -28.16 13.51
CA GLY A 390 2.26 -28.35 13.16
C GLY A 390 3.21 -28.36 14.38
N ILE A 391 4.51 -28.21 14.09
CA ILE A 391 5.56 -28.10 15.11
C ILE A 391 5.45 -26.73 15.79
N LYS A 392 5.30 -26.74 17.11
CA LYS A 392 5.16 -25.51 17.89
C LYS A 392 6.50 -24.91 18.24
N PHE A 393 6.69 -23.63 17.95
CA PHE A 393 7.85 -22.91 18.44
C PHE A 393 7.63 -22.48 19.90
N LYS A 394 8.58 -22.80 20.77
CA LYS A 394 8.50 -22.54 22.23
C LYS A 394 9.54 -21.53 22.72
N GLY A 395 10.46 -21.13 21.86
CA GLY A 395 11.53 -20.19 22.18
C GLY A 395 11.06 -18.74 22.20
N ASN A 396 12.02 -17.81 22.22
CA ASN A 396 11.76 -16.38 22.11
C ASN A 396 11.46 -16.01 20.65
N THR A 397 10.38 -15.27 20.42
CA THR A 397 10.00 -14.80 19.08
C THR A 397 10.12 -13.29 19.00
N TYR A 398 10.78 -12.80 17.95
CA TYR A 398 10.97 -11.39 17.66
C TYR A 398 10.36 -11.09 16.29
N ILE A 399 9.50 -10.09 16.18
CA ILE A 399 8.87 -9.70 14.90
C ILE A 399 9.42 -8.36 14.45
N LEU A 400 10.05 -8.33 13.28
CA LEU A 400 10.45 -7.10 12.59
C LEU A 400 9.28 -6.63 11.71
N MET A 401 8.82 -5.40 11.91
CA MET A 401 7.68 -4.85 11.18
C MET A 401 7.87 -3.37 10.82
N ASN A 402 7.14 -2.92 9.81
CA ASN A 402 7.09 -1.52 9.40
C ASN A 402 5.70 -1.13 8.87
N GLY A 403 5.56 0.11 8.38
CA GLY A 403 4.30 0.61 7.82
C GLY A 403 3.75 -0.17 6.61
N ARG A 404 4.54 -1.06 6.01
CA ARG A 404 4.07 -1.96 4.95
C ARG A 404 3.56 -3.29 5.46
N SER A 405 3.80 -3.63 6.74
CA SER A 405 3.23 -4.80 7.40
C SER A 405 1.71 -4.59 7.58
N ALA A 406 0.94 -4.81 6.52
CA ALA A 406 -0.44 -4.38 6.40
C ALA A 406 -1.38 -5.51 5.95
N SER A 407 -2.71 -5.27 5.95
CA SER A 407 -3.73 -6.27 5.61
C SER A 407 -3.55 -7.55 6.44
N THR A 408 -3.49 -8.75 5.85
CA THR A 408 -3.23 -10.01 6.58
C THR A 408 -2.00 -9.97 7.47
N THR A 409 -0.98 -9.20 7.11
CA THR A 409 0.20 -9.05 7.99
C THR A 409 -0.15 -8.29 9.26
N ALA A 410 -1.00 -7.27 9.19
CA ALA A 410 -1.49 -6.57 10.36
C ALA A 410 -2.41 -7.46 11.22
N GLU A 411 -3.22 -8.33 10.60
CA GLU A 411 -3.99 -9.35 11.31
C GLU A 411 -3.06 -10.32 12.07
N PHE A 412 -2.00 -10.79 11.41
CA PHE A 412 -0.99 -11.65 12.04
C PHE A 412 -0.25 -10.96 13.18
N THR A 413 0.25 -9.74 12.98
CA THR A 413 0.96 -9.00 14.04
C THR A 413 0.03 -8.70 15.21
N SER A 414 -1.22 -8.30 14.94
CA SER A 414 -2.24 -8.07 15.98
C SER A 414 -2.52 -9.36 16.75
N ALA A 415 -2.78 -10.48 16.08
CA ALA A 415 -3.04 -11.77 16.74
C ALA A 415 -1.85 -12.22 17.61
N MET A 416 -0.61 -12.08 17.12
CA MET A 416 0.60 -12.38 17.89
C MET A 416 0.74 -11.47 19.12
N HIS A 417 0.43 -10.17 18.96
CA HIS A 417 0.51 -9.17 20.02
C HIS A 417 -0.57 -9.36 21.09
N ILE A 418 -1.84 -9.54 20.70
CA ILE A 418 -2.98 -9.82 21.59
C ILE A 418 -2.67 -10.99 22.52
N ASN A 419 -1.98 -12.01 22.00
CA ASN A 419 -1.68 -13.24 22.73
C ASN A 419 -0.30 -13.24 23.42
N GLY A 420 0.45 -12.13 23.37
CA GLY A 420 1.77 -12.01 24.03
C GLY A 420 2.82 -13.00 23.50
N LEU A 421 2.76 -13.33 22.20
CA LEU A 421 3.54 -14.41 21.59
C LEU A 421 4.90 -13.96 21.04
N ALA A 422 5.18 -12.66 20.98
CA ALA A 422 6.43 -12.13 20.45
C ALA A 422 6.78 -10.75 21.03
N THR A 423 8.04 -10.37 20.87
CA THR A 423 8.53 -8.99 21.04
C THR A 423 8.57 -8.33 19.67
N PHE A 424 8.05 -7.11 19.55
CA PHE A 424 7.90 -6.37 18.30
C PHE A 424 8.94 -5.26 18.17
N ILE A 425 9.61 -5.21 17.02
CA ILE A 425 10.70 -4.27 16.73
C ILE A 425 10.43 -3.59 15.39
N GLY A 426 10.66 -2.29 15.34
CA GLY A 426 10.63 -1.54 14.09
C GLY A 426 9.68 -0.36 14.16
N GLU A 427 8.71 -0.30 13.25
CA GLU A 427 7.73 0.79 13.19
C GLU A 427 6.32 0.24 13.37
N GLU A 428 5.36 1.12 13.70
CA GLU A 428 3.94 0.76 13.72
C GLU A 428 3.52 0.05 12.42
N SER A 429 2.82 -1.08 12.56
CA SER A 429 2.35 -1.86 11.42
C SER A 429 1.32 -1.09 10.58
N GLY A 430 1.21 -1.40 9.30
CA GLY A 430 0.45 -0.64 8.32
C GLY A 430 -1.08 -0.81 8.29
N GLY A 431 -1.66 -1.68 9.11
CA GLY A 431 -3.11 -1.94 9.14
C GLY A 431 -3.68 -1.88 10.56
N ASP A 432 -5.01 -1.71 10.65
CA ASP A 432 -5.72 -1.54 11.92
C ASP A 432 -5.53 -2.72 12.88
N TYR A 433 -5.13 -2.44 14.11
CA TYR A 433 -4.95 -3.43 15.17
C TYR A 433 -6.24 -4.18 15.49
N HIS A 434 -7.39 -3.50 15.41
CA HIS A 434 -8.71 -4.07 15.69
C HIS A 434 -9.36 -4.72 14.47
N GLY A 435 -8.66 -4.73 13.34
CA GLY A 435 -9.13 -5.30 12.07
C GLY A 435 -9.64 -4.24 11.09
N GLY A 436 -9.41 -4.51 9.81
CA GLY A 436 -9.61 -3.56 8.72
C GLY A 436 -10.73 -3.96 7.76
N ASN A 437 -10.76 -3.31 6.60
CA ASN A 437 -11.72 -3.62 5.54
C ASN A 437 -11.03 -4.28 4.33
N GLY A 438 -11.64 -5.29 3.72
CA GLY A 438 -11.09 -6.01 2.58
C GLY A 438 -11.98 -7.16 2.12
N GLY A 439 -11.36 -8.30 1.81
CA GLY A 439 -12.04 -9.56 1.44
C GLY A 439 -12.56 -9.57 0.00
N ASP A 440 -13.62 -8.80 -0.26
CA ASP A 440 -14.17 -8.57 -1.60
C ASP A 440 -14.27 -7.05 -1.85
N PHE A 441 -14.33 -6.65 -3.11
CA PHE A 441 -14.21 -5.26 -3.54
C PHE A 441 -15.20 -4.92 -4.63
N ALA A 442 -15.86 -3.76 -4.56
CA ALA A 442 -16.55 -3.17 -5.70
C ALA A 442 -15.69 -2.05 -6.30
N ASN A 443 -15.51 -2.06 -7.62
CA ASN A 443 -14.94 -0.93 -8.35
C ASN A 443 -16.09 -0.04 -8.84
N LEU A 444 -16.28 1.11 -8.20
CA LEU A 444 -17.30 2.09 -8.54
C LEU A 444 -16.76 3.12 -9.55
N LYS A 445 -17.33 3.14 -10.74
CA LYS A 445 -16.96 4.08 -11.82
C LYS A 445 -17.92 5.27 -11.88
N LEU A 446 -17.38 6.47 -11.67
CA LEU A 446 -18.18 7.70 -11.72
C LEU A 446 -18.69 8.01 -13.15
N PRO A 447 -19.93 8.50 -13.31
CA PRO A 447 -20.60 8.57 -14.60
C PRO A 447 -19.98 9.56 -15.60
N ASN A 448 -19.39 10.67 -15.17
CA ASN A 448 -18.86 11.71 -16.06
C ASN A 448 -17.32 11.72 -16.07
N SER A 449 -16.70 11.84 -14.90
CA SER A 449 -15.23 11.86 -14.76
C SER A 449 -14.56 10.53 -15.04
N LYS A 450 -15.29 9.42 -14.86
CA LYS A 450 -14.77 8.04 -14.96
C LYS A 450 -13.69 7.70 -13.92
N ILE A 451 -13.49 8.55 -12.91
CA ILE A 451 -12.69 8.21 -11.73
C ILE A 451 -13.28 6.92 -11.12
N GLU A 452 -12.41 5.99 -10.78
CA GLU A 452 -12.77 4.69 -10.22
C GLU A 452 -12.49 4.71 -8.72
N ILE A 453 -13.43 4.20 -7.91
CA ILE A 453 -13.31 4.09 -6.46
C ILE A 453 -13.33 2.61 -6.10
N ASN A 454 -12.23 2.11 -5.57
CA ASN A 454 -12.19 0.77 -4.97
C ASN A 454 -12.84 0.85 -3.59
N ILE A 455 -13.86 0.03 -3.35
CA ILE A 455 -14.61 -0.02 -2.08
C ILE A 455 -14.54 -1.45 -1.55
N PRO A 456 -13.93 -1.70 -0.36
CA PRO A 456 -13.96 -3.00 0.28
C PRO A 456 -15.39 -3.32 0.73
N LEU A 457 -15.73 -4.62 0.81
CA LEU A 457 -17.10 -5.08 1.07
C LEU A 457 -17.22 -5.91 2.35
N VAL A 458 -16.10 -6.27 2.97
CA VAL A 458 -16.04 -6.99 4.25
C VAL A 458 -15.18 -6.22 5.24
N ASN A 459 -15.66 -6.11 6.47
CA ASN A 459 -14.96 -5.57 7.62
C ASN A 459 -14.58 -6.75 8.53
N TYR A 460 -13.30 -6.88 8.82
CA TYR A 460 -12.72 -7.90 9.70
C TYR A 460 -12.52 -7.29 11.08
N ILE A 461 -12.93 -8.00 12.13
CA ILE A 461 -12.72 -7.59 13.51
C ILE A 461 -11.81 -8.61 14.20
N MET A 462 -10.68 -8.13 14.70
CA MET A 462 -9.74 -8.91 15.52
C MET A 462 -10.29 -9.07 16.93
N ASN A 463 -9.86 -10.12 17.64
CA ASN A 463 -10.28 -10.39 19.02
C ASN A 463 -9.57 -9.48 20.05
N SER A 464 -9.77 -8.17 19.92
CA SER A 464 -9.26 -7.16 20.84
C SER A 464 -10.30 -6.09 21.14
N THR A 465 -10.28 -5.59 22.37
CA THR A 465 -11.15 -4.50 22.84
C THR A 465 -10.35 -3.35 23.48
N ASP A 466 -9.01 -3.40 23.40
CA ASP A 466 -8.14 -2.40 24.01
C ASP A 466 -8.24 -1.06 23.28
N SER A 467 -8.89 -0.09 23.95
CA SER A 467 -9.18 1.22 23.38
C SER A 467 -7.93 2.03 23.04
N LYS A 468 -6.75 1.69 23.60
CA LYS A 468 -5.52 2.44 23.32
C LYS A 468 -5.01 2.25 21.88
N TYR A 469 -5.48 1.21 21.19
CA TYR A 469 -5.12 0.92 19.80
C TYR A 469 -6.20 1.32 18.78
N ILE A 470 -7.25 2.05 19.17
CA ILE A 470 -8.27 2.51 18.22
C ILE A 470 -7.62 3.40 17.15
N GLY A 471 -7.78 2.99 15.88
CA GLY A 471 -7.19 3.69 14.73
C GLY A 471 -5.68 3.65 14.68
N ARG A 472 -5.06 2.64 15.30
CA ARG A 472 -3.62 2.39 15.31
C ARG A 472 -3.35 0.97 14.82
N GLY A 473 -2.14 0.73 14.31
CA GLY A 473 -1.65 -0.61 14.07
C GLY A 473 -1.05 -1.23 15.32
N THR A 474 -0.43 -2.40 15.15
CA THR A 474 0.44 -2.97 16.18
C THR A 474 1.61 -2.02 16.42
N ILE A 475 1.74 -1.52 17.66
CA ILE A 475 2.83 -0.66 18.09
C ILE A 475 4.02 -1.53 18.50
N PRO A 476 5.25 -1.25 18.05
CA PRO A 476 6.42 -2.04 18.44
C PRO A 476 6.74 -1.83 19.92
N ASP A 477 7.28 -2.87 20.58
CA ASP A 477 7.88 -2.76 21.91
C ASP A 477 9.17 -1.92 21.85
N TYR A 478 9.90 -2.01 20.73
CA TYR A 478 11.08 -1.23 20.44
C TYR A 478 10.96 -0.53 19.09
N GLU A 479 10.74 0.79 19.14
CA GLU A 479 10.68 1.61 17.95
C GLU A 479 12.09 1.83 17.36
N ILE A 480 12.31 1.33 16.14
CA ILE A 480 13.59 1.39 15.43
C ILE A 480 13.33 1.76 13.96
N ARG A 481 13.59 3.02 13.62
CA ARG A 481 13.43 3.59 12.28
C ARG A 481 14.78 3.65 11.56
N PRO A 482 14.91 3.03 10.36
CA PRO A 482 16.13 3.17 9.56
C PRO A 482 16.37 4.63 9.17
N THR A 483 17.62 5.08 9.29
CA THR A 483 18.04 6.41 8.84
C THR A 483 18.65 6.33 7.44
N MET A 484 18.78 7.49 6.77
CA MET A 484 19.57 7.57 5.54
C MET A 484 21.02 7.14 5.79
N GLN A 485 21.56 7.40 6.99
CA GLN A 485 22.90 6.95 7.36
C GLN A 485 22.99 5.42 7.43
N ASP A 486 22.01 4.73 8.03
CA ASP A 486 21.98 3.26 8.05
C ASP A 486 21.98 2.69 6.61
N HIS A 487 21.27 3.34 5.68
CA HIS A 487 21.29 2.95 4.27
C HIS A 487 22.65 3.18 3.58
N LEU A 488 23.34 4.28 3.89
CA LEU A 488 24.69 4.54 3.37
C LEU A 488 25.72 3.55 3.93
N ASP A 489 25.55 3.16 5.19
CA ASP A 489 26.41 2.20 5.90
C ASP A 489 26.07 0.73 5.58
N LEU A 490 24.98 0.49 4.84
CA LEU A 490 24.48 -0.84 4.48
C LEU A 490 24.09 -1.69 5.69
N LYS A 491 23.52 -1.01 6.69
CA LYS A 491 23.17 -1.55 7.99
C LYS A 491 21.66 -1.81 8.07
N ASP A 492 21.29 -2.98 8.58
CA ASP A 492 19.91 -3.28 8.94
C ASP A 492 19.70 -2.97 10.42
N ALA A 493 19.26 -1.73 10.71
CA ALA A 493 19.14 -1.23 12.08
C ALA A 493 18.23 -2.09 12.98
N GLN A 494 17.11 -2.60 12.43
CA GLN A 494 16.17 -3.42 13.20
C GLN A 494 16.74 -4.81 13.47
N LEU A 495 17.34 -5.45 12.46
CA LEU A 495 17.96 -6.77 12.64
C LEU A 495 19.13 -6.71 13.62
N GLU A 496 20.02 -5.73 13.49
CA GLU A 496 21.15 -5.57 14.42
C GLU A 496 20.71 -5.31 15.86
N PHE A 497 19.62 -4.56 16.05
CA PHE A 497 19.03 -4.34 17.36
C PHE A 497 18.53 -5.65 17.97
N VAL A 498 17.80 -6.47 17.22
CA VAL A 498 17.35 -7.79 17.69
C VAL A 498 18.52 -8.71 18.03
N MET A 499 19.55 -8.75 17.19
CA MET A 499 20.76 -9.53 17.48
C MET A 499 21.44 -9.07 18.78
N THR A 500 21.35 -7.78 19.11
CA THR A 500 21.84 -7.22 20.37
C THR A 500 20.95 -7.59 21.56
N LEU A 501 19.62 -7.61 21.40
CA LEU A 501 18.69 -8.07 22.43
C LEU A 501 18.91 -9.53 22.80
N ILE A 502 19.01 -10.41 21.78
CA ILE A 502 19.23 -11.84 21.96
C ILE A 502 20.53 -12.08 22.75
N LYS A 503 21.63 -11.39 22.38
CA LYS A 503 22.91 -11.49 23.10
C LYS A 503 22.84 -11.05 24.57
N LYS A 504 21.91 -10.16 24.92
CA LYS A 504 21.69 -9.69 26.30
C LYS A 504 20.71 -10.56 27.09
N GLY A 505 20.15 -11.63 26.49
CA GLY A 505 19.15 -12.48 27.12
C GLY A 505 17.85 -11.76 27.45
N LYS A 506 17.54 -10.67 26.75
CA LYS A 506 16.32 -9.89 26.96
C LYS A 506 15.21 -10.38 26.03
N LYS A 507 14.02 -10.53 26.61
CA LYS A 507 12.77 -10.74 25.87
C LYS A 507 12.10 -9.39 25.65
#